data_AF-A0A645GYL7-F1
#
_entry.id   AF-A0A645GYL7-F1
#
_cell.length_a   1.000
_cell.length_b   1.000
_cell.length_c   1.000
_cell.angle_alpha   90.00
_cell.angle_beta   90.00
_cell.angle_gamma   90.00
#
_symmetry.space_group_name_H-M   'P 1'
#
loop_
_entity.id
_entity.type
_entity.pdbx_description
1 polymer ?
#
loop_
_entity_poly.entity_id
_entity_poly.type
_entity_poly.pdbx_seq_one_letter_code
_entity_poly.pdbx_strand_id
1 'polypeptide(L)'
;MNADFELTDEALARIQQYDWEGNVRELGNFVERLMYIGQGRIDSNDISSFLPEHTVVAFMTESEKRLLESFRRSIWGNDSKHLFIMEELEKSFINKCRLGRRSISKIAVEKNIYLTEQEIRNIISDLKLYKMVEISRGRAGTEITDFGLKALNAIRNNE
;
A
#
# COMPACT_ATOMS: atom_id res chain seq x y z
N MET A 1 -16.54 11.24 12.30
CA MET A 1 -15.79 11.16 11.02
C MET A 1 -16.60 11.95 10.02
N ASN A 2 -16.05 13.05 9.49
CA ASN A 2 -16.63 13.70 8.31
C ASN A 2 -15.84 13.17 7.11
N ALA A 3 -16.53 12.52 6.20
CA ALA A 3 -16.00 12.21 4.88
C ALA A 3 -16.15 13.46 4.01
N ASP A 4 -15.07 13.89 3.35
CA ASP A 4 -15.08 15.00 2.38
C ASP A 4 -15.49 14.52 0.96
N PHE A 5 -16.36 13.49 0.90
CA PHE A 5 -16.86 12.96 -0.35
C PHE A 5 -18.34 12.57 -0.31
N GLU A 6 -19.00 12.67 -1.47
CA GLU A 6 -20.37 12.24 -1.72
C GLU A 6 -20.37 11.12 -2.77
N LEU A 7 -21.01 10.00 -2.46
CA LEU A 7 -21.24 8.92 -3.43
C LEU A 7 -22.52 9.22 -4.23
N THR A 8 -22.50 8.98 -5.54
CA THR A 8 -23.75 8.92 -6.29
C THR A 8 -24.53 7.65 -5.95
N ASP A 9 -25.84 7.64 -6.23
CA ASP A 9 -26.68 6.47 -6.00
C ASP A 9 -26.20 5.27 -6.82
N GLU A 10 -25.68 5.50 -8.02
CA GLU A 10 -25.10 4.47 -8.88
C GLU A 10 -23.79 3.92 -8.33
N ALA A 11 -22.96 4.79 -7.72
CA ALA A 11 -21.74 4.39 -7.03
C ALA A 11 -22.07 3.48 -5.85
N LEU A 12 -23.03 3.88 -5.02
CA LEU A 12 -23.49 3.11 -3.87
C LEU A 12 -24.07 1.75 -4.29
N ALA A 13 -24.90 1.71 -5.34
CA ALA A 13 -25.47 0.48 -5.87
C ALA A 13 -24.37 -0.49 -6.34
N ARG A 14 -23.28 0.02 -6.93
CA ARG A 14 -22.15 -0.78 -7.39
C ARG A 14 -21.35 -1.39 -6.25
N ILE A 15 -21.14 -0.64 -5.16
CA ILE A 15 -20.53 -1.15 -3.92
C ILE A 15 -21.37 -2.27 -3.32
N GLN A 16 -22.69 -2.11 -3.30
CA GLN A 16 -23.63 -3.10 -2.73
C GLN A 16 -23.74 -4.38 -3.56
N GLN A 17 -23.51 -4.31 -4.88
CA GLN A 17 -23.57 -5.45 -5.79
C GLN A 17 -22.25 -6.23 -5.88
N TYR A 18 -21.15 -5.68 -5.38
CA TYR A 18 -19.85 -6.36 -5.41
C TYR A 18 -19.79 -7.49 -4.38
N ASP A 19 -19.21 -8.62 -4.78
CA ASP A 19 -19.05 -9.78 -3.91
C ASP A 19 -17.78 -9.61 -3.05
N TRP A 20 -17.96 -9.09 -1.84
CA TRP A 20 -16.87 -8.85 -0.91
C TRP A 20 -16.40 -10.17 -0.30
N GLU A 21 -15.36 -10.80 -0.87
CA GLU A 21 -14.73 -12.00 -0.31
C GLU A 21 -14.12 -11.69 1.07
N GLY A 22 -14.90 -11.91 2.14
CA GLY A 22 -14.49 -11.61 3.51
C GLY A 22 -15.25 -10.45 4.15
N ASN A 23 -16.59 -10.50 4.10
CA ASN A 23 -17.58 -9.79 4.94
C ASN A 23 -17.07 -8.59 5.78
N VAL A 24 -17.61 -7.40 5.54
CA VAL A 24 -17.53 -6.16 6.35
C VAL A 24 -16.12 -5.57 6.59
N ARG A 25 -15.06 -6.35 6.80
CA ARG A 25 -13.68 -5.82 6.89
C ARG A 25 -13.19 -5.30 5.55
N GLU A 26 -13.41 -6.06 4.48
CA GLU A 26 -13.08 -5.62 3.11
C GLU A 26 -13.84 -4.34 2.74
N LEU A 27 -15.14 -4.28 3.06
CA LEU A 27 -15.95 -3.07 2.89
C LEU A 27 -15.42 -1.90 3.75
N GLY A 28 -14.99 -2.17 4.99
CA GLY A 28 -14.38 -1.18 5.87
C GLY A 28 -13.08 -0.61 5.30
N ASN A 29 -12.20 -1.48 4.80
CA ASN A 29 -10.95 -1.08 4.13
C ASN A 29 -11.23 -0.28 2.86
N PHE A 30 -12.26 -0.65 2.11
CA PHE A 30 -12.69 0.05 0.91
C PHE A 30 -13.24 1.46 1.23
N VAL A 31 -14.12 1.58 2.23
CA VAL A 31 -14.66 2.87 2.68
C VAL A 31 -13.56 3.75 3.28
N GLU A 32 -12.62 3.16 4.04
CA GLU A 32 -11.45 3.88 4.55
C GLU A 32 -10.61 4.44 3.40
N ARG A 33 -10.40 3.67 2.34
CA ARG A 33 -9.73 4.13 1.12
C ARG A 33 -10.48 5.27 0.42
N LEU A 34 -11.81 5.19 0.32
CA LEU A 34 -12.61 6.29 -0.23
C LEU A 34 -12.44 7.58 0.58
N MET A 35 -12.27 7.50 1.91
CA MET A 35 -11.98 8.69 2.73
C MET A 35 -10.62 9.32 2.45
N TYR A 36 -9.64 8.55 1.99
CA TYR A 36 -8.30 9.07 1.65
C TYR A 36 -8.22 9.62 0.22
N ILE A 37 -8.96 9.03 -0.72
CA ILE A 37 -8.85 9.34 -2.16
C ILE A 37 -9.98 10.25 -2.64
N GLY A 38 -11.16 10.13 -2.04
CA GLY A 38 -12.35 10.89 -2.41
C GLY A 38 -12.24 12.34 -1.99
N GLN A 39 -12.02 13.23 -2.94
CA GLN A 39 -12.33 14.64 -2.79
C GLN A 39 -13.53 14.97 -3.69
N GLY A 40 -14.65 15.37 -3.08
CA GLY A 40 -15.85 15.76 -3.82
C GLY A 40 -16.77 14.60 -4.17
N ARG A 41 -17.23 14.49 -5.42
CA ARG A 41 -18.28 13.54 -5.83
C ARG A 41 -17.67 12.31 -6.50
N ILE A 42 -18.07 11.12 -6.07
CA ILE A 42 -17.57 9.82 -6.57
C ILE A 42 -18.71 9.11 -7.29
N ASP A 43 -18.50 8.75 -8.56
CA ASP A 43 -19.50 8.08 -9.40
C ASP A 43 -19.24 6.56 -9.55
N SER A 44 -20.13 5.87 -10.28
CA SER A 44 -20.01 4.41 -10.48
C SER A 44 -18.77 3.97 -11.27
N ASN A 45 -18.22 4.84 -12.13
CA ASN A 45 -16.98 4.58 -12.86
C ASN A 45 -15.78 4.66 -11.93
N ASP A 46 -15.80 5.61 -10.99
CA ASP A 46 -14.83 5.71 -9.91
C ASP A 46 -14.88 4.47 -9.02
N ILE A 47 -16.06 3.96 -8.66
CA ILE A 47 -16.17 2.72 -7.87
C ILE A 47 -15.64 1.50 -8.62
N SER A 48 -15.98 1.34 -9.90
CA SER A 48 -15.46 0.24 -10.73
C SER A 48 -13.94 0.28 -10.85
N SER A 49 -13.40 1.49 -10.70
CA SER A 49 -12.01 1.87 -10.59
C SER A 49 -11.41 1.64 -9.19
N PHE A 50 -12.14 1.23 -8.16
CA PHE A 50 -11.56 0.94 -6.84
C PHE A 50 -11.75 -0.52 -6.36
N LEU A 51 -12.48 -1.34 -7.12
CA LEU A 51 -12.78 -2.72 -6.77
C LEU A 51 -11.55 -3.67 -6.89
N PRO A 52 -11.33 -4.56 -5.91
CA PRO A 52 -10.06 -5.25 -5.62
C PRO A 52 -9.30 -5.96 -6.75
N GLU A 53 -9.93 -6.48 -7.81
CA GLU A 53 -9.24 -7.45 -8.69
C GLU A 53 -8.41 -6.86 -9.84
N HIS A 54 -8.67 -5.63 -10.31
CA HIS A 54 -7.93 -5.07 -11.48
C HIS A 54 -7.56 -3.59 -11.38
N THR A 55 -7.86 -2.95 -10.26
CA THR A 55 -7.93 -1.49 -10.21
C THR A 55 -6.63 -0.81 -9.81
N VAL A 56 -5.87 -1.36 -8.87
CA VAL A 56 -4.71 -0.63 -8.31
C VAL A 56 -3.69 -0.23 -9.40
N VAL A 57 -3.47 -1.09 -10.40
CA VAL A 57 -2.63 -0.78 -11.57
C VAL A 57 -3.31 0.22 -12.52
N ALA A 58 -4.63 0.21 -12.64
CA ALA A 58 -5.37 1.18 -13.47
C ALA A 58 -5.29 2.62 -12.93
N PHE A 59 -5.18 2.82 -11.61
CA PHE A 59 -4.97 4.15 -10.96
C PHE A 59 -3.50 4.55 -10.83
N MET A 60 -2.60 3.73 -11.38
CA MET A 60 -1.22 4.13 -11.55
C MET A 60 -1.10 4.96 -12.82
N THR A 61 -0.45 6.11 -12.67
CA THR A 61 0.10 6.85 -13.81
C THR A 61 1.06 5.96 -14.59
N GLU A 62 1.27 6.29 -15.86
CA GLU A 62 2.18 5.50 -16.71
C GLU A 62 3.63 5.47 -16.16
N SER A 63 4.04 6.52 -15.45
CA SER A 63 5.32 6.55 -14.74
C SER A 63 5.36 5.64 -13.51
N GLU A 64 4.29 5.59 -12.71
CA GLU A 64 4.15 4.65 -11.59
C GLU A 64 4.18 3.20 -12.07
N LYS A 65 3.47 2.87 -13.16
CA LYS A 65 3.50 1.53 -13.78
C LYS A 65 4.92 1.13 -14.18
N ARG A 66 5.65 2.03 -14.86
CA ARG A 66 7.05 1.77 -15.24
C ARG A 66 7.97 1.57 -14.04
N LEU A 67 7.77 2.34 -12.96
CA LEU A 67 8.54 2.18 -11.72
C LEU A 67 8.24 0.83 -11.06
N LEU A 68 6.96 0.44 -10.98
CA LEU A 68 6.54 -0.85 -10.44
C LEU A 68 7.18 -2.01 -11.22
N GLU A 69 7.10 -2.00 -12.54
CA GLU A 69 7.70 -3.05 -13.38
C GLU A 69 9.23 -3.10 -13.25
N SER A 70 9.87 -1.94 -13.11
CA SER A 70 11.32 -1.87 -12.86
C SER A 70 11.69 -2.44 -11.50
N PHE A 71 10.88 -2.18 -10.47
CA PHE A 71 11.06 -2.71 -9.13
C PHE A 71 10.82 -4.23 -9.08
N ARG A 72 9.74 -4.73 -9.69
CA ARG A 72 9.46 -6.18 -9.78
C ARG A 72 10.65 -6.93 -10.38
N ARG A 73 11.25 -6.38 -11.43
CA ARG A 73 12.44 -6.95 -12.05
C ARG A 73 13.67 -6.92 -11.13
N SER A 74 13.84 -5.88 -10.30
CA SER A 74 14.99 -5.78 -9.40
C SER A 74 14.92 -6.74 -8.22
N ILE A 75 13.70 -7.10 -7.77
CA ILE A 75 13.50 -8.00 -6.62
C ILE A 75 13.13 -9.43 -7.03
N TRP A 76 13.07 -9.73 -8.33
CA TRP A 76 12.66 -11.04 -8.84
C TRP A 76 13.47 -12.18 -8.22
N GLY A 77 12.77 -13.13 -7.58
CA GLY A 77 13.39 -14.27 -6.89
C GLY A 77 13.94 -13.97 -5.49
N ASN A 78 13.79 -12.74 -4.97
CA ASN A 78 14.19 -12.35 -3.61
C ASN A 78 13.28 -11.23 -3.04
N ASP A 79 11.98 -11.35 -3.29
CA ASP A 79 10.92 -10.41 -2.97
C ASP A 79 10.42 -10.53 -1.53
N SER A 80 10.45 -11.73 -0.93
CA SER A 80 9.96 -11.99 0.44
C SER A 80 10.40 -10.96 1.50
N LYS A 81 11.69 -10.60 1.54
CA LYS A 81 12.22 -9.59 2.48
C LYS A 81 11.75 -8.18 2.16
N HIS A 82 11.62 -7.84 0.88
CA HIS A 82 11.12 -6.55 0.43
C HIS A 82 9.65 -6.39 0.80
N LEU A 83 8.84 -7.41 0.49
CA LEU A 83 7.43 -7.48 0.83
C LEU A 83 7.26 -7.35 2.33
N PHE A 84 7.93 -8.17 3.13
CA PHE A 84 7.88 -8.09 4.59
C PHE A 84 8.10 -6.67 5.12
N ILE A 85 9.14 -5.98 4.65
CA ILE A 85 9.42 -4.60 5.08
C ILE A 85 8.30 -3.64 4.64
N MET A 86 7.79 -3.77 3.41
CA MET A 86 6.67 -2.96 2.94
C MET A 86 5.40 -3.19 3.76
N GLU A 87 5.10 -4.43 4.19
CA GLU A 87 3.93 -4.72 5.04
C GLU A 87 4.06 -4.10 6.43
N GLU A 88 5.25 -4.16 7.02
CA GLU A 88 5.48 -3.54 8.33
C GLU A 88 5.39 -2.01 8.25
N LEU A 89 5.84 -1.41 7.14
CA LEU A 89 5.68 0.01 6.90
C LEU A 89 4.21 0.40 6.66
N GLU A 90 3.44 -0.40 5.92
CA GLU A 90 1.99 -0.24 5.75
C GLU A 90 1.27 -0.28 7.11
N LYS A 91 1.55 -1.30 7.94
CA LYS A 91 1.00 -1.37 9.29
C LYS A 91 1.33 -0.13 10.11
N SER A 92 2.56 0.38 10.03
CA SER A 92 2.94 1.58 10.77
C SER A 92 2.21 2.83 10.28
N PHE A 93 1.99 2.95 8.98
CA PHE A 93 1.23 4.05 8.37
C PHE A 93 -0.22 4.06 8.86
N ILE A 94 -0.90 2.91 8.85
CA ILE A 94 -2.26 2.76 9.40
C ILE A 94 -2.30 3.15 10.88
N ASN A 95 -1.30 2.73 11.65
CA ASN A 95 -1.18 3.06 13.07
C ASN A 95 -0.66 4.49 13.34
N LYS A 96 -0.51 5.34 12.30
CA LYS A 96 0.00 6.71 12.37
C LYS A 96 1.33 6.82 13.12
N CYS A 97 2.16 5.80 13.00
CA CYS A 97 3.48 5.73 13.60
C CYS A 97 4.53 5.48 12.51
N ARG A 98 5.81 5.68 12.86
CA ARG A 98 6.92 5.48 11.92
C ARG A 98 7.88 4.45 12.46
N LEU A 99 8.35 3.57 11.58
CA LEU A 99 9.31 2.54 11.94
C LEU A 99 10.72 2.93 11.51
N GLY A 100 11.65 2.79 12.45
CA GLY A 100 13.08 2.81 12.16
C GLY A 100 13.61 1.40 11.91
N ARG A 101 14.82 1.31 11.36
CA ARG A 101 15.49 0.02 11.05
C ARG A 101 15.59 -0.92 12.25
N ARG A 102 15.86 -0.39 13.44
CA ARG A 102 15.88 -1.16 14.70
C ARG A 102 14.54 -1.78 15.04
N SER A 103 13.46 -1.01 14.90
CA SER A 103 12.10 -1.51 15.15
C SER A 103 11.74 -2.61 14.17
N ILE A 104 12.03 -2.41 12.88
CA ILE A 104 11.79 -3.42 11.84
C ILE A 104 12.60 -4.69 12.10
N SER A 105 13.88 -4.56 12.48
CA SER A 105 14.73 -5.71 12.81
C SER A 105 14.19 -6.50 14.01
N LYS A 106 13.70 -5.80 15.04
CA LYS A 106 13.07 -6.45 16.19
C LYS A 106 11.81 -7.23 15.79
N ILE A 107 10.94 -6.63 14.97
CA ILE A 107 9.72 -7.28 14.47
C ILE A 107 10.07 -8.49 13.58
N ALA A 108 11.13 -8.39 12.77
CA ALA A 108 11.60 -9.51 11.95
C ALA A 108 12.00 -10.71 12.82
N VAL A 109 12.77 -10.47 13.89
CA VAL A 109 13.17 -11.52 14.85
C VAL A 109 11.96 -12.15 15.52
N GLU A 110 10.98 -11.35 15.95
CA GLU A 110 9.72 -11.84 16.54
C GLU A 110 8.93 -12.74 15.58
N LYS A 111 9.09 -12.53 14.27
CA LYS A 111 8.47 -13.34 13.20
C LYS A 111 9.38 -14.45 12.66
N ASN A 112 10.51 -14.75 13.31
CA ASN A 112 11.53 -15.71 12.86
C ASN A 112 12.12 -15.42 11.47
N ILE A 113 12.15 -14.15 11.06
CA ILE A 113 12.77 -13.68 9.83
C ILE A 113 14.13 -13.07 10.16
N TYR A 114 15.20 -13.59 9.55
CA TYR A 114 16.54 -13.04 9.73
C TYR A 114 16.77 -11.82 8.83
N LEU A 115 16.74 -10.63 9.44
CA LEU A 115 17.01 -9.34 8.80
C LEU A 115 17.88 -8.46 9.70
N THR A 116 19.10 -8.22 9.26
CA THR A 116 20.03 -7.29 9.92
C THR A 116 19.62 -5.84 9.67
N GLU A 117 20.00 -4.91 10.56
CA GLU A 117 19.77 -3.47 10.32
C GLU A 117 20.40 -2.97 9.01
N GLN A 118 21.51 -3.58 8.56
CA GLN A 118 22.17 -3.23 7.30
C GLN A 118 21.37 -3.71 6.08
N GLU A 119 20.83 -4.94 6.09
CA GLU A 119 19.93 -5.40 5.03
C GLU A 119 18.68 -4.54 4.95
N ILE A 120 18.08 -4.21 6.09
CA ILE A 120 16.90 -3.33 6.15
C ILE A 120 17.25 -1.94 5.59
N ARG A 121 18.44 -1.41 5.89
CA ARG A 121 18.90 -0.14 5.31
C ARG A 121 19.00 -0.20 3.79
N ASN A 122 19.55 -1.29 3.25
CA ASN A 122 19.71 -1.47 1.82
C ASN A 122 18.32 -1.54 1.15
N ILE A 123 17.43 -2.39 1.66
CA ILE A 123 16.06 -2.54 1.14
C ILE A 123 15.30 -1.21 1.21
N ILE A 124 15.35 -0.47 2.33
CA ILE A 124 14.71 0.85 2.43
C ILE A 124 15.29 1.84 1.41
N SER A 125 16.59 1.75 1.13
CA SER A 125 17.24 2.61 0.13
C SER A 125 16.78 2.25 -1.29
N ASP A 126 16.61 0.97 -1.57
CA ASP A 126 16.06 0.47 -2.84
C ASP A 126 14.59 0.90 -2.99
N LEU A 127 13.76 0.69 -1.98
CA LEU A 127 12.37 1.17 -1.97
C LEU A 127 12.28 2.68 -2.19
N LYS A 128 13.22 3.46 -1.64
CA LYS A 128 13.29 4.91 -1.85
C LYS A 128 13.66 5.24 -3.29
N LEU A 129 14.59 4.52 -3.90
CA LEU A 129 14.97 4.69 -5.31
C LEU A 129 13.75 4.55 -6.23
N TYR A 130 12.84 3.63 -5.91
CA TYR A 130 11.58 3.42 -6.63
C TYR A 130 10.42 4.28 -6.13
N LYS A 131 10.66 5.26 -5.25
CA LYS A 131 9.64 6.20 -4.70
C LYS A 131 8.53 5.54 -3.87
N MET A 132 8.77 4.34 -3.35
CA MET A 132 7.80 3.61 -2.53
C MET A 132 7.83 4.02 -1.06
N VAL A 133 8.94 4.64 -0.60
CA VAL A 133 9.09 5.11 0.78
C VAL A 133 9.78 6.46 0.83
N GLU A 134 9.50 7.22 1.88
CA GLU A 134 10.22 8.42 2.25
C GLU A 134 11.00 8.21 3.55
N ILE A 135 12.23 8.72 3.58
CA ILE A 135 13.12 8.63 4.75
C ILE A 135 13.18 9.99 5.40
N SER A 136 12.66 10.08 6.62
CA SER A 136 12.70 11.33 7.38
C SER A 136 14.09 11.62 7.93
N ARG A 137 14.41 12.90 8.09
CA ARG A 137 15.67 13.33 8.69
C ARG A 137 15.74 12.87 10.16
N GLY A 138 16.89 12.32 10.57
CA GLY A 138 17.15 11.93 11.96
C GLY A 138 16.48 10.63 12.38
N ARG A 139 15.84 10.62 13.57
CA ARG A 139 15.27 9.42 14.22
C ARG A 139 13.79 9.17 13.90
N ALA A 140 13.21 9.97 13.02
CA ALA A 140 11.79 9.93 12.71
C ALA A 140 11.35 8.67 11.93
N GLY A 141 12.28 7.86 11.41
CA GLY A 141 11.98 6.60 10.75
C GLY A 141 11.65 6.74 9.26
N THR A 142 11.03 5.68 8.73
CA THR A 142 10.63 5.54 7.33
C THR A 142 9.11 5.45 7.25
N GLU A 143 8.55 6.05 6.20
CA GLU A 143 7.13 6.09 5.90
C GLU A 143 6.90 5.58 4.48
N ILE A 144 5.87 4.76 4.28
CA ILE A 144 5.46 4.29 2.95
C ILE A 144 4.69 5.40 2.23
N THR A 145 4.92 5.55 0.93
CA THR A 145 4.18 6.54 0.11
C THR A 145 2.87 5.95 -0.41
N ASP A 146 1.99 6.81 -0.93
CA ASP A 146 0.77 6.35 -1.62
C ASP A 146 1.12 5.40 -2.77
N PHE A 147 2.18 5.70 -3.54
CA PHE A 147 2.66 4.80 -4.58
C PHE A 147 3.18 3.48 -4.00
N GLY A 148 3.89 3.51 -2.88
CA GLY A 148 4.34 2.30 -2.18
C GLY A 148 3.18 1.39 -1.76
N LEU A 149 2.07 1.97 -1.29
CA LEU A 149 0.84 1.23 -0.96
C LEU A 149 0.19 0.63 -2.21
N LYS A 150 0.08 1.40 -3.30
CA LYS A 150 -0.41 0.88 -4.59
C LYS A 150 0.47 -0.26 -5.09
N ALA A 151 1.79 -0.10 -5.02
CA ALA A 151 2.76 -1.10 -5.45
C ALA A 151 2.67 -2.38 -4.64
N LEU A 152 2.58 -2.29 -3.30
CA LEU A 152 2.44 -3.45 -2.42
C LEU A 152 1.20 -4.27 -2.77
N ASN A 153 0.05 -3.61 -2.94
CA ASN A 153 -1.19 -4.28 -3.33
C ASN A 153 -1.10 -4.91 -4.72
N ALA A 154 -0.50 -4.22 -5.69
CA ALA A 154 -0.30 -4.77 -7.02
C ALA A 154 0.60 -6.01 -7.04
N ILE A 155 1.56 -6.11 -6.11
CA ILE A 155 2.42 -7.28 -5.99
C ILE A 155 1.66 -8.43 -5.28
N ARG A 156 0.94 -8.15 -4.19
CA ARG A 156 0.13 -9.15 -3.46
C ARG A 156 -0.94 -9.82 -4.32
N ASN A 157 -1.60 -9.06 -5.20
CA ASN A 157 -2.69 -9.57 -6.04
C ASN A 157 -2.22 -10.34 -7.29
N ASN A 158 -0.91 -10.50 -7.51
CA ASN A 158 -0.34 -11.28 -8.61
C ASN A 158 0.25 -12.63 -8.16
N GLU A 159 0.05 -13.01 -6.88
CA GLU A 159 0.39 -14.34 -6.32
C GLU A 159 -0.86 -15.21 -6.20
#